data_AF-A0A5C8LXB0-F1
#
_entry.id   AF-A0A5C8LXB0-F1
#
_cell.length_a   1.000
_cell.length_b   1.000
_cell.length_c   1.000
_cell.angle_alpha   90.00
_cell.angle_beta   90.00
_cell.angle_gamma   90.00
#
_symmetry.space_group_name_H-M   'P 1'
#
loop_
_entity.id
_entity.type
_entity.pdbx_description
1 polymer ?
#
loop_
_entity_poly.entity_id
_entity_poly.type
_entity_poly.pdbx_seq_one_letter_code
_entity_poly.pdbx_strand_id
1 'polypeptide(L)'
;MPSWLFACLRISSQNIEEKRQLLLGCGIWMDAALYESVRRLSIVGVFAIGALAYGAKEYSWLAFLIEPIYVMMGAGCLLIFLLFDKKTLAQLKEQRAHRIIKEIYLISHHLLYYDNSHMNLHAKLLLCAGHTRYIKSHFQCMLNEWYQGAEIAIQHFQARLGTDEAHSFGETINAMRLNEHSSYYELLKQRIQDYKEKMELVQASKKETVSYVLFVLAGLPILNTFRVFMYPWIADGQRLFNAIN
;
A
#
# COMPACT_ATOMS: atom_id res chain seq x y z
N MET A 1 -23.81 -12.70 -6.08
CA MET A 1 -23.86 -12.16 -7.46
C MET A 1 -24.21 -13.27 -8.45
N PRO A 2 -24.86 -12.96 -9.58
CA PRO A 2 -25.27 -13.98 -10.56
C PRO A 2 -24.07 -14.68 -11.21
N SER A 3 -24.15 -15.99 -11.40
CA SER A 3 -23.07 -16.84 -11.96
C SER A 3 -22.69 -16.49 -13.40
N TRP A 4 -23.62 -15.94 -14.19
CA TRP A 4 -23.38 -15.56 -15.59
C TRP A 4 -22.40 -14.38 -15.75
N LEU A 5 -22.34 -13.48 -14.76
CA LEU A 5 -21.41 -12.34 -14.75
C LEU A 5 -19.95 -12.80 -14.58
N PHE A 6 -19.71 -13.82 -13.75
CA PHE A 6 -18.37 -14.39 -13.55
C PHE A 6 -17.83 -15.09 -14.80
N ALA A 7 -18.72 -15.76 -15.55
CA ALA A 7 -18.38 -16.40 -16.81
C ALA A 7 -18.05 -15.37 -17.91
N CYS A 8 -18.87 -14.34 -18.06
CA CYS A 8 -18.66 -13.28 -19.05
C CYS A 8 -17.39 -12.46 -18.77
N LEU A 9 -17.06 -12.26 -17.48
CA LEU A 9 -15.89 -11.50 -17.09
C LEU A 9 -14.62 -12.35 -16.99
N ARG A 10 -14.65 -13.69 -17.07
CA ARG A 10 -13.47 -14.56 -16.88
C ARG A 10 -12.75 -14.28 -15.56
N ILE A 11 -13.51 -14.23 -14.47
CA ILE A 11 -12.97 -14.02 -13.13
C ILE A 11 -12.60 -15.39 -12.54
N SER A 12 -11.30 -15.63 -12.33
CA SER A 12 -10.80 -16.82 -11.63
C SER A 12 -10.99 -16.66 -10.12
N SER A 13 -11.40 -17.73 -9.44
CA SER A 13 -11.53 -17.78 -7.98
C SER A 13 -10.23 -17.42 -7.26
N GLN A 14 -9.07 -17.80 -7.81
CA GLN A 14 -7.75 -17.47 -7.27
C GLN A 14 -7.50 -15.95 -7.23
N ASN A 15 -7.85 -15.23 -8.31
CA ASN A 15 -7.67 -13.78 -8.37
C ASN A 15 -8.58 -13.03 -7.38
N ILE A 16 -9.78 -13.56 -7.12
CA ILE A 16 -10.68 -12.99 -6.11
C ILE A 16 -10.07 -13.12 -4.72
N GLU A 17 -9.53 -14.30 -4.40
CA GLU A 17 -8.95 -14.54 -3.07
C GLU A 17 -7.68 -13.71 -2.84
N GLU A 18 -6.80 -13.59 -3.84
CA GLU A 18 -5.66 -12.68 -3.76
C GLU A 18 -6.09 -11.23 -3.52
N LYS A 19 -7.12 -10.76 -4.24
CA LYS A 19 -7.65 -9.40 -4.08
C LYS A 19 -8.31 -9.20 -2.72
N ARG A 20 -9.02 -10.21 -2.23
CA ARG A 20 -9.60 -10.21 -0.88
C ARG A 20 -8.51 -10.05 0.17
N GLN A 21 -7.42 -10.80 0.08
CA GLN A 21 -6.28 -10.68 0.99
C GLN A 21 -5.62 -9.30 0.92
N LEU A 22 -5.50 -8.70 -0.28
CA LEU A 22 -4.96 -7.35 -0.43
C LEU A 22 -5.87 -6.29 0.17
N LEU A 23 -7.19 -6.37 -0.06
CA LEU A 23 -8.18 -5.44 0.50
C LEU A 23 -8.24 -5.52 2.02
N LEU A 24 -8.24 -6.74 2.59
CA LEU A 24 -8.18 -6.97 4.03
C LEU A 24 -6.88 -6.40 4.62
N GLY A 25 -5.74 -6.62 3.96
CA GLY A 25 -4.46 -6.03 4.37
C GLY A 25 -4.47 -4.50 4.35
N CYS A 26 -5.20 -3.88 3.41
CA CYS A 26 -5.42 -2.43 3.37
C CYS A 26 -6.40 -1.93 4.45
N GLY A 27 -7.16 -2.81 5.10
CA GLY A 27 -8.21 -2.47 6.05
C GLY A 27 -9.54 -2.10 5.40
N ILE A 28 -9.74 -2.49 4.13
CA ILE A 28 -10.95 -2.21 3.35
C ILE A 28 -11.85 -3.45 3.42
N TRP A 29 -12.99 -3.31 4.09
CA TRP A 29 -13.98 -4.37 4.30
C TRP A 29 -14.97 -4.47 3.14
N MET A 30 -14.47 -4.43 1.91
CA MET A 30 -15.30 -4.50 0.70
C MET A 30 -15.21 -5.88 0.08
N ASP A 31 -16.34 -6.38 -0.44
CA ASP A 31 -16.37 -7.65 -1.16
C ASP A 31 -15.46 -7.57 -2.40
N ALA A 32 -14.47 -8.46 -2.46
CA ALA A 32 -13.51 -8.54 -3.55
C ALA A 32 -14.21 -8.82 -4.89
N ALA A 33 -15.33 -9.54 -4.88
CA ALA A 33 -16.10 -9.81 -6.09
C ALA A 33 -16.79 -8.54 -6.63
N LEU A 34 -17.36 -7.72 -5.75
CA LEU A 34 -17.95 -6.42 -6.13
C LEU A 34 -16.87 -5.48 -6.66
N TYR A 35 -15.73 -5.43 -5.97
CA TYR A 35 -14.61 -4.58 -6.36
C TYR A 35 -14.07 -4.90 -7.76
N GLU A 36 -13.78 -6.18 -8.03
CA GLU A 36 -13.25 -6.61 -9.33
C GLU A 36 -14.29 -6.43 -10.45
N SER A 37 -15.58 -6.62 -10.16
CA SER A 37 -16.67 -6.39 -11.12
C SER A 37 -16.76 -4.92 -11.52
N VAL A 38 -16.78 -4.01 -10.54
CA VAL A 38 -16.79 -2.56 -10.78
C VAL A 38 -15.56 -2.14 -11.56
N ARG A 39 -14.38 -2.63 -11.18
CA ARG A 39 -13.12 -2.33 -11.89
C ARG A 39 -13.17 -2.74 -13.36
N ARG A 40 -13.63 -3.95 -13.68
CA ARG A 40 -13.72 -4.42 -15.07
C ARG A 40 -14.77 -3.64 -15.88
N LEU A 41 -15.92 -3.33 -15.27
CA LEU A 41 -16.92 -2.47 -15.89
C LEU A 41 -16.36 -1.07 -16.18
N SER A 42 -15.57 -0.51 -15.26
CA SER A 42 -14.88 0.77 -15.46
C SER A 42 -13.87 0.70 -16.60
N ILE A 43 -13.12 -0.40 -16.75
CA ILE A 43 -12.18 -0.57 -17.89
C ILE A 43 -12.95 -0.55 -19.22
N VAL A 44 -14.04 -1.32 -19.32
CA VAL A 44 -14.89 -1.36 -20.52
C VAL A 44 -15.49 0.03 -20.79
N GLY A 45 -15.97 0.70 -19.75
CA GLY A 45 -16.51 2.07 -19.86
C GLY A 45 -15.47 3.07 -20.36
N VAL A 46 -14.24 3.02 -19.84
CA VAL A 46 -13.13 3.89 -20.29
C VAL A 46 -12.77 3.61 -21.75
N PHE A 47 -12.73 2.35 -22.17
CA PHE A 47 -12.52 2.00 -23.58
C PHE A 47 -13.64 2.52 -24.47
N ALA A 48 -14.90 2.39 -24.04
CA ALA A 48 -16.05 2.91 -24.78
C ALA A 48 -16.00 4.43 -24.92
N ILE A 49 -15.65 5.16 -23.85
CA ILE A 49 -15.47 6.62 -23.88
C ILE A 49 -14.33 7.01 -24.83
N GLY A 50 -13.20 6.29 -24.80
CA GLY A 50 -12.09 6.51 -25.72
C GLY A 50 -12.47 6.28 -27.19
N ALA A 51 -13.22 5.21 -27.48
CA ALA A 51 -13.71 4.90 -28.82
C ALA A 51 -14.73 5.94 -29.31
N LEU A 52 -15.65 6.38 -28.45
CA LEU A 52 -16.59 7.46 -28.74
C LEU A 52 -15.88 8.79 -29.00
N ALA A 53 -14.85 9.12 -28.22
CA ALA A 53 -14.03 10.32 -28.43
C ALA A 53 -13.27 10.28 -29.76
N TYR A 54 -12.76 9.10 -30.15
CA TYR A 54 -12.12 8.90 -31.44
C TYR A 54 -13.12 9.07 -32.60
N GLY A 55 -14.30 8.44 -32.52
CA GLY A 55 -15.35 8.56 -33.54
C GLY A 55 -15.98 9.96 -33.62
N ALA A 56 -16.08 10.67 -32.49
CA ALA A 56 -16.55 12.05 -32.45
C ALA A 56 -15.63 13.03 -33.20
N LYS A 57 -14.38 12.65 -33.46
CA LYS A 57 -13.47 13.44 -34.32
C LYS A 57 -13.96 13.52 -35.77
N GLU A 58 -14.70 12.51 -36.26
CA GLU A 58 -15.31 12.51 -37.59
C GLU A 58 -16.66 13.25 -37.63
N TYR A 59 -17.41 13.25 -36.53
CA TYR A 59 -18.74 13.85 -36.46
C TYR A 59 -18.71 15.16 -35.66
N SER A 60 -18.55 16.28 -36.38
CA SER A 60 -18.38 17.65 -35.88
C SER A 60 -19.43 18.12 -34.84
N TRP A 61 -20.60 17.48 -34.75
CA TRP A 61 -21.67 17.86 -33.81
C TRP A 61 -21.38 17.59 -32.32
N LEU A 62 -20.46 16.66 -31.99
CA LEU A 62 -20.10 16.31 -30.61
C LEU A 62 -18.91 17.10 -30.06
N ALA A 63 -18.23 17.89 -30.91
CA ALA A 63 -17.02 18.62 -30.57
C ALA A 63 -17.25 19.90 -29.74
N PHE A 64 -18.51 20.20 -29.37
CA PHE A 64 -18.88 21.50 -28.79
C PHE A 64 -18.56 21.67 -27.29
N LEU A 65 -18.30 20.59 -26.53
CA LEU A 65 -18.08 20.69 -25.07
C LEU A 65 -16.63 20.48 -24.61
N ILE A 66 -15.84 19.58 -25.22
CA ILE A 66 -14.47 19.26 -24.79
C ILE A 66 -13.66 18.81 -26.02
N GLU A 67 -12.41 19.27 -26.17
CA GLU A 67 -11.56 18.75 -27.26
C GLU A 67 -11.33 17.24 -27.10
N PRO A 68 -11.53 16.42 -28.15
CA PRO A 68 -11.39 14.96 -28.09
C PRO A 68 -10.02 14.48 -27.59
N ILE A 69 -8.98 15.28 -27.76
CA ILE A 69 -7.62 14.99 -27.30
C ILE A 69 -7.55 14.90 -25.77
N TYR A 70 -8.19 15.82 -25.04
CA TYR A 70 -8.20 15.77 -23.58
C TYR A 70 -8.99 14.56 -23.06
N VAL A 71 -10.08 14.18 -23.74
CA VAL A 71 -10.86 13.00 -23.38
C VAL A 71 -10.05 11.72 -23.59
N MET A 72 -9.34 11.59 -24.71
CA MET A 72 -8.45 10.45 -24.96
C MET A 72 -7.29 10.38 -23.97
N MET A 73 -6.67 11.52 -23.64
CA MET A 73 -5.58 11.56 -22.66
C MET A 73 -6.08 11.21 -21.25
N GLY A 74 -7.24 11.74 -20.84
CA GLY A 74 -7.88 11.41 -19.57
C GLY A 74 -8.27 9.93 -19.48
N ALA A 75 -8.85 9.38 -20.55
CA ALA A 75 -9.17 7.95 -20.65
C ALA A 75 -7.91 7.08 -20.52
N GLY A 76 -6.82 7.44 -21.22
CA GLY A 76 -5.53 6.75 -21.10
C GLY A 76 -4.98 6.75 -19.68
N CYS A 77 -4.98 7.89 -18.99
CA CYS A 77 -4.55 8.00 -17.59
C CYS A 77 -5.40 7.13 -16.64
N LEU A 78 -6.73 7.16 -16.78
CA LEU A 78 -7.63 6.33 -15.98
C LEU A 78 -7.40 4.83 -16.21
N LEU A 79 -7.12 4.45 -17.46
CA LEU A 79 -6.85 3.06 -17.84
C LEU A 79 -5.56 2.56 -17.18
N ILE A 80 -4.50 3.37 -17.19
CA ILE A 80 -3.25 3.06 -16.48
C ILE A 80 -3.53 2.84 -14.99
N PHE A 81 -4.29 3.73 -14.34
CA PHE A 81 -4.62 3.59 -12.91
C PHE A 81 -5.39 2.29 -12.62
N LEU A 82 -6.41 1.98 -13.43
CA LEU A 82 -7.20 0.76 -13.30
C LEU A 82 -6.37 -0.53 -13.54
N LEU A 83 -5.36 -0.48 -14.41
CA LEU A 83 -4.47 -1.62 -14.65
C LEU A 83 -3.45 -1.81 -13.52
N PHE A 84 -2.89 -0.71 -13.00
CA PHE A 84 -1.89 -0.74 -11.93
C PHE A 84 -2.46 -0.92 -10.52
N ASP A 85 -3.79 -0.98 -10.40
CA ASP A 85 -4.52 -1.15 -9.15
C ASP A 85 -3.91 -2.20 -8.19
N LYS A 86 -3.59 -3.41 -8.67
CA LYS A 86 -2.99 -4.47 -7.81
C LYS A 86 -1.72 -3.98 -7.11
N LYS A 87 -0.85 -3.26 -7.83
CA LYS A 87 0.39 -2.71 -7.26
C LYS A 87 0.07 -1.60 -6.26
N THR A 88 -0.91 -0.75 -6.54
CA THR A 88 -1.32 0.32 -5.60
C THR A 88 -1.88 -0.26 -4.31
N LEU A 89 -2.73 -1.28 -4.37
CA LEU A 89 -3.25 -1.97 -3.18
C LEU A 89 -2.14 -2.67 -2.39
N ALA A 90 -1.19 -3.33 -3.08
CA ALA A 90 -0.05 -3.94 -2.41
C ALA A 90 0.80 -2.90 -1.66
N GLN A 91 1.06 -1.75 -2.29
CA GLN A 91 1.79 -0.65 -1.65
C GLN A 91 1.01 -0.05 -0.47
N LEU A 92 -0.31 0.11 -0.58
CA LEU A 92 -1.14 0.59 0.54
C LEU A 92 -1.13 -0.40 1.71
N LYS A 93 -1.23 -1.71 1.44
CA LYS A 93 -1.08 -2.76 2.45
C LYS A 93 0.28 -2.65 3.16
N GLU A 94 1.37 -2.54 2.40
CA GLU A 94 2.72 -2.43 2.96
C GLU A 94 2.91 -1.16 3.79
N GLN A 95 2.40 -0.02 3.31
CA GLN A 95 2.43 1.23 4.07
C GLN A 95 1.66 1.15 5.38
N ARG A 96 0.48 0.51 5.37
CA ARG A 96 -0.32 0.27 6.58
C ARG A 96 0.42 -0.65 7.55
N ALA A 97 0.95 -1.77 7.06
CA ALA A 97 1.75 -2.69 7.86
C ALA A 97 2.94 -1.96 8.52
N HIS A 98 3.68 -1.15 7.78
CA HIS A 98 4.80 -0.38 8.32
C HIS A 98 4.40 0.60 9.45
N ARG A 99 3.25 1.27 9.32
CA ARG A 99 2.72 2.15 10.39
C ARG A 99 2.37 1.33 11.63
N ILE A 100 1.74 0.17 11.46
CA ILE A 100 1.38 -0.74 12.55
C ILE A 100 2.63 -1.28 13.24
N ILE A 101 3.62 -1.77 12.48
CA ILE A 101 4.90 -2.27 13.00
C ILE A 101 5.58 -1.22 13.87
N LYS A 102 5.62 0.03 13.42
CA LYS A 102 6.25 1.12 14.19
C LYS A 102 5.60 1.30 15.56
N GLU A 103 4.28 1.21 15.66
CA GLU A 103 3.57 1.33 16.94
C GLU A 103 3.68 0.08 17.80
N ILE A 104 3.63 -1.11 17.20
CA ILE A 104 3.88 -2.38 17.89
C ILE A 104 5.31 -2.39 18.46
N TYR A 105 6.31 -1.95 17.70
CA TYR A 105 7.68 -1.79 18.16
C TYR A 105 7.75 -0.86 19.38
N LEU A 106 7.09 0.30 19.33
CA LEU A 106 7.06 1.23 20.47
C LEU A 106 6.40 0.61 21.70
N ILE A 107 5.26 -0.07 21.54
CA ILE A 107 4.58 -0.74 22.65
C ILE A 107 5.46 -1.84 23.23
N SER A 108 6.01 -2.70 22.38
CA SER A 108 6.87 -3.82 22.79
C SER A 108 8.11 -3.30 23.54
N HIS A 109 8.73 -2.25 23.04
CA HIS A 109 9.87 -1.63 23.70
C HIS A 109 9.49 -1.01 25.04
N HIS A 110 8.33 -0.35 25.14
CA HIS A 110 7.85 0.16 26.42
C HIS A 110 7.51 -0.95 27.41
N LEU A 111 7.00 -2.08 26.92
CA LEU A 111 6.64 -3.22 27.75
C LEU A 111 7.87 -3.83 28.43
N LEU A 112 9.05 -3.80 27.79
CA LEU A 112 10.32 -4.24 28.39
C LEU A 112 10.68 -3.45 29.66
N TYR A 113 10.30 -2.17 29.79
CA TYR A 113 10.56 -1.41 31.01
C TYR A 113 9.79 -1.96 32.23
N TYR A 114 8.77 -2.79 32.00
CA TYR A 114 7.96 -3.40 33.04
C TYR A 114 8.28 -4.89 33.29
N ASP A 115 9.38 -5.42 32.76
CA ASP A 115 9.82 -6.83 32.94
C ASP A 115 9.79 -7.26 34.42
N ASN A 116 10.40 -6.45 35.30
CA ASN A 116 10.46 -6.72 36.74
C ASN A 116 9.32 -6.08 37.55
N SER A 117 8.27 -5.58 36.91
CA SER A 117 7.15 -4.96 37.61
C SER A 117 6.10 -6.00 38.01
N HIS A 118 5.61 -5.89 39.25
CA HIS A 118 4.50 -6.69 39.80
C HIS A 118 3.13 -6.37 39.19
N MET A 119 3.05 -5.45 38.22
CA MET A 119 1.81 -5.13 37.52
C MET A 119 1.35 -6.29 36.65
N ASN A 120 0.05 -6.54 36.60
CA ASN A 120 -0.51 -7.49 35.64
C ASN A 120 -0.30 -6.98 34.19
N LEU A 121 -0.33 -7.90 33.23
CA LEU A 121 -0.11 -7.55 31.82
C LEU A 121 -1.10 -6.51 31.29
N HIS A 122 -2.35 -6.55 31.73
CA HIS A 122 -3.37 -5.57 31.33
C HIS A 122 -2.98 -4.14 31.72
N ALA A 123 -2.56 -3.92 32.96
CA ALA A 123 -2.13 -2.62 33.45
C ALA A 123 -0.85 -2.14 32.74
N LYS A 124 0.10 -3.05 32.47
CA LYS A 124 1.30 -2.75 31.66
C LYS A 124 0.92 -2.27 30.26
N LEU A 125 -0.02 -2.97 29.60
CA LEU A 125 -0.51 -2.59 28.26
C LEU A 125 -1.32 -1.29 28.29
N LEU A 126 -2.10 -1.03 29.35
CA LEU A 126 -2.85 0.22 29.53
C LEU A 126 -1.90 1.43 29.58
N LEU A 127 -0.76 1.32 30.27
CA LEU A 127 0.27 2.37 30.28
C LEU A 127 0.89 2.57 28.90
N CYS A 128 1.05 1.49 28.12
CA CYS A 128 1.56 1.58 26.75
C CYS A 128 0.57 2.22 25.77
N ALA A 129 -0.73 2.27 26.08
CA ALA A 129 -1.76 2.81 25.18
C ALA A 129 -1.50 4.28 24.79
N GLY A 130 -0.89 5.07 25.66
CA GLY A 130 -0.51 6.46 25.39
C GLY A 130 0.47 6.65 24.22
N HIS A 131 1.22 5.60 23.88
CA HIS A 131 2.23 5.62 22.81
C HIS A 131 1.66 5.23 21.44
N THR A 132 0.39 4.82 21.38
CA THR A 132 -0.31 4.45 20.15
C THR A 132 -1.04 5.64 19.54
N ARG A 133 -1.02 5.76 18.21
CA ARG A 133 -1.75 6.80 17.47
C ARG A 133 -2.64 6.15 16.42
N TYR A 134 -2.03 5.43 15.48
CA TYR A 134 -2.67 4.72 14.39
C TYR A 134 -3.48 3.52 14.86
N ILE A 135 -2.93 2.70 15.76
CA ILE A 135 -3.64 1.51 16.29
C ILE A 135 -4.44 1.81 17.57
N LYS A 136 -4.46 3.07 18.03
CA LYS A 136 -5.02 3.46 19.33
C LYS A 136 -6.44 2.98 19.55
N SER A 137 -7.33 3.21 18.59
CA SER A 137 -8.74 2.79 18.71
C SER A 137 -8.86 1.28 18.86
N HIS A 138 -8.15 0.51 18.04
CA HIS A 138 -8.16 -0.96 18.10
C HIS A 138 -7.53 -1.48 19.39
N PHE A 139 -6.44 -0.87 19.83
CA PHE A 139 -5.73 -1.23 21.06
C PHE A 139 -6.55 -0.91 22.32
N GLN A 140 -7.22 0.24 22.38
CA GLN A 140 -8.13 0.58 23.47
C GLN A 140 -9.33 -0.36 23.51
N CYS A 141 -9.89 -0.71 22.35
CA CYS A 141 -11.00 -1.65 22.27
C CYS A 141 -10.58 -3.06 22.75
N MET A 142 -9.37 -3.52 22.42
CA MET A 142 -8.78 -4.74 22.99
C MET A 142 -8.67 -4.65 24.52
N LEU A 143 -8.16 -3.54 25.05
CA LEU A 143 -8.01 -3.33 26.49
C LEU A 143 -9.36 -3.30 27.23
N ASN A 144 -10.41 -2.79 26.59
CA ASN A 144 -11.76 -2.76 27.14
C ASN A 144 -12.39 -4.16 27.15
N GLU A 145 -12.22 -4.94 26.08
CA GLU A 145 -12.70 -6.32 25.97
C GLU A 145 -11.91 -7.31 26.84
N TRP A 146 -10.73 -6.91 27.31
CA TRP A 146 -9.82 -7.77 28.07
C TRP A 146 -10.47 -8.45 29.28
N TYR A 147 -11.34 -7.73 29.99
CA TYR A 147 -12.04 -8.28 31.17
C TYR A 147 -13.13 -9.31 30.83
N GLN A 148 -13.65 -9.28 29.60
CA GLN A 148 -14.65 -10.25 29.12
C GLN A 148 -14.00 -11.54 28.59
N GLY A 149 -12.69 -11.48 28.28
CA GLY A 149 -11.91 -12.62 27.83
C GLY A 149 -10.67 -12.14 27.08
N ALA A 150 -9.52 -12.17 27.75
CA ALA A 150 -8.27 -11.64 27.19
C ALA A 150 -7.86 -12.32 25.87
N GLU A 151 -8.06 -13.63 25.75
CA GLU A 151 -7.73 -14.36 24.52
C GLU A 151 -8.60 -13.91 23.33
N ILE A 152 -9.91 -13.79 23.53
CA ILE A 152 -10.86 -13.33 22.52
C ILE A 152 -10.57 -11.87 22.14
N ALA A 153 -10.27 -11.03 23.12
CA ALA A 153 -9.90 -9.63 22.89
C ALA A 153 -8.66 -9.51 22.00
N ILE A 154 -7.64 -10.34 22.26
CA ILE A 154 -6.42 -10.40 21.44
C ILE A 154 -6.74 -10.89 20.02
N GLN A 155 -7.56 -11.93 19.87
CA GLN A 155 -7.99 -12.42 18.54
C GLN A 155 -8.75 -11.35 17.75
N HIS A 156 -9.67 -10.62 18.40
CA HIS A 156 -10.37 -9.51 17.75
C HIS A 156 -9.41 -8.37 17.35
N PHE A 157 -8.41 -8.07 18.19
CA PHE A 157 -7.38 -7.09 17.86
C PHE A 157 -6.57 -7.49 16.63
N GLN A 158 -6.13 -8.76 16.57
CA GLN A 158 -5.44 -9.33 15.41
C GLN A 158 -6.31 -9.24 14.15
N ALA A 159 -7.58 -9.62 14.24
CA ALA A 159 -8.53 -9.60 13.12
C ALA A 159 -8.79 -8.18 12.59
N ARG A 160 -8.92 -7.18 13.49
CA ARG A 160 -9.14 -5.77 13.10
C ARG A 160 -7.94 -5.16 12.38
N LEU A 161 -6.72 -5.48 12.83
CA LEU A 161 -5.50 -4.98 12.20
C LEU A 161 -5.21 -5.73 10.90
N GLY A 162 -5.40 -7.04 10.86
CA GLY A 162 -5.30 -7.85 9.64
C GLY A 162 -3.90 -7.85 9.02
N THR A 163 -2.86 -7.64 9.83
CA THR A 163 -1.46 -7.70 9.42
C THR A 163 -0.72 -8.82 10.15
N ASP A 164 0.26 -9.43 9.50
CA ASP A 164 1.03 -10.55 10.03
C ASP A 164 1.78 -10.15 11.31
N GLU A 165 2.21 -8.89 11.40
CA GLU A 165 2.87 -8.37 12.60
C GLU A 165 1.91 -8.13 13.76
N ALA A 166 0.65 -7.76 13.48
CA ALA A 166 -0.38 -7.71 14.52
C ALA A 166 -0.72 -9.11 15.04
N HIS A 167 -0.76 -10.11 14.15
CA HIS A 167 -0.93 -11.51 14.53
C HIS A 167 0.19 -11.97 15.46
N SER A 168 1.44 -11.82 15.01
CA SER A 168 2.64 -12.19 15.78
C SER A 168 2.72 -11.49 17.14
N PHE A 169 2.36 -10.20 17.18
CA PHE A 169 2.32 -9.43 18.43
C PHE A 169 1.21 -9.92 19.37
N GLY A 170 0.01 -10.21 18.85
CA GLY A 170 -1.07 -10.77 19.65
C GLY A 170 -0.72 -12.14 20.24
N GLU A 171 -0.06 -13.01 19.48
CA GLU A 171 0.47 -14.29 20.00
C GLU A 171 1.48 -14.07 21.11
N THR A 172 2.38 -13.09 20.95
CA THR A 172 3.36 -12.72 21.99
C THR A 172 2.66 -12.23 23.27
N ILE A 173 1.64 -11.39 23.15
CA ILE A 173 0.82 -10.96 24.30
C ILE A 173 0.13 -12.16 24.96
N ASN A 174 -0.47 -13.06 24.17
CA ASN A 174 -1.17 -14.22 24.72
C ASN A 174 -0.20 -15.16 25.44
N ALA A 175 1.01 -15.36 24.90
CA ALA A 175 2.06 -16.14 25.53
C ALA A 175 2.53 -15.52 26.86
N MET A 176 2.76 -14.20 26.89
CA MET A 176 3.10 -13.46 28.11
C MET A 176 1.97 -13.52 29.16
N ARG A 177 0.71 -13.51 28.72
CA ARG A 177 -0.46 -13.63 29.61
C ARG A 177 -0.51 -14.99 30.29
N LEU A 178 -0.22 -16.06 29.55
CA LEU A 178 -0.28 -17.42 30.06
C LEU A 178 0.89 -17.76 30.98
N ASN A 179 2.03 -17.09 30.78
CA ASN A 179 3.26 -17.37 31.50
C ASN A 179 3.96 -16.05 31.90
N GLU A 180 3.78 -15.62 33.15
CA GLU A 180 4.48 -14.46 33.72
C GLU A 180 5.93 -14.80 34.10
N HIS A 181 6.70 -15.34 33.14
CA HIS A 181 8.12 -15.66 33.34
C HIS A 181 8.99 -14.71 32.51
N SER A 182 10.12 -14.30 33.08
CA SER A 182 11.13 -13.43 32.44
C SER A 182 11.65 -13.95 31.09
N SER A 183 11.49 -15.25 30.81
CA SER A 183 11.87 -15.86 29.53
C SER A 183 11.03 -15.36 28.35
N TYR A 184 9.80 -14.90 28.57
CA TYR A 184 8.95 -14.34 27.52
C TYR A 184 9.33 -12.90 27.17
N TYR A 185 9.98 -12.18 28.08
CA TYR A 185 10.58 -10.89 27.77
C TYR A 185 11.81 -11.03 26.85
N GLU A 186 12.52 -12.17 26.87
CA GLU A 186 13.54 -12.47 25.86
C GLU A 186 12.95 -12.68 24.47
N LEU A 187 11.80 -13.36 24.36
CA LEU A 187 11.06 -13.45 23.09
C LEU A 187 10.63 -12.06 22.61
N LEU A 188 10.19 -11.19 23.51
CA LEU A 188 9.84 -9.82 23.18
C LEU A 188 11.05 -9.03 22.66
N LYS A 189 12.24 -9.20 23.26
CA LYS A 189 13.49 -8.60 22.77
C LYS A 189 13.84 -9.06 21.35
N GLN A 190 13.72 -10.36 21.08
CA GLN A 190 13.91 -10.91 19.72
C GLN A 190 12.94 -10.27 18.73
N ARG A 191 11.65 -10.18 19.07
CA ARG A 191 10.64 -9.53 18.19
C ARG A 191 10.93 -8.06 17.94
N ILE A 192 11.40 -7.32 18.95
CA ILE A 192 11.79 -5.92 18.80
C ILE A 192 12.94 -5.78 17.79
N GLN A 193 13.91 -6.69 17.84
CA GLN A 193 15.01 -6.73 16.87
C GLN A 193 14.49 -7.04 15.46
N ASP A 194 13.63 -8.06 15.30
CA ASP A 194 13.00 -8.39 14.01
C ASP A 194 12.25 -7.17 13.41
N TYR A 195 11.49 -6.45 14.24
CA TYR A 195 10.76 -5.26 13.80
C TYR A 195 11.68 -4.10 13.42
N LYS A 196 12.77 -3.91 14.16
CA LYS A 196 13.79 -2.91 13.83
C LYS A 196 14.42 -3.18 12.48
N GLU A 197 14.84 -4.42 12.22
CA GLU A 197 15.43 -4.84 10.94
C GLU A 197 14.46 -4.63 9.78
N LYS A 198 13.18 -5.06 9.93
CA LYS A 198 12.13 -4.78 8.93
C LYS A 198 11.97 -3.29 8.65
N MET A 199 12.00 -2.45 9.68
CA MET A 199 11.89 -1.00 9.51
C MET A 199 13.10 -0.40 8.79
N GLU A 200 14.31 -0.87 9.08
CA GLU A 200 15.55 -0.42 8.44
C GLU A 200 15.59 -0.79 6.95
N LEU A 201 15.15 -2.01 6.60
CA LEU A 201 15.04 -2.45 5.20
C LEU A 201 14.11 -1.54 4.38
N VAL A 202 12.94 -1.18 4.93
CA VAL A 202 12.01 -0.26 4.27
C VAL A 202 12.61 1.15 4.11
N GLN A 203 13.36 1.63 5.10
CA GLN A 203 14.03 2.93 5.01
C GLN A 203 15.16 2.93 3.96
N ALA A 204 15.93 1.86 3.86
CA ALA A 204 16.97 1.69 2.85
C ALA A 204 16.36 1.72 1.44
N SER A 205 15.32 0.93 1.20
CA SER A 205 14.60 0.89 -0.09
C SER A 205 14.05 2.27 -0.52
N LYS A 206 13.52 3.05 0.44
CA LYS A 206 13.06 4.43 0.16
C LYS A 206 14.19 5.35 -0.26
N LYS A 207 15.36 5.27 0.40
CA LYS A 207 16.52 6.09 0.06
C LYS A 207 17.02 5.80 -1.36
N GLU A 208 17.07 4.53 -1.74
CA GLU A 208 17.44 4.11 -3.10
C GLU A 208 16.45 4.67 -4.13
N THR A 209 15.15 4.50 -3.90
CA THR A 209 14.10 4.98 -4.81
C THR A 209 14.18 6.50 -5.02
N VAL A 210 14.37 7.27 -3.94
CA VAL A 210 14.53 8.74 -4.03
C VAL A 210 15.79 9.10 -4.82
N SER A 211 16.89 8.38 -4.61
CA SER A 211 18.13 8.59 -5.37
C SER A 211 17.92 8.38 -6.88
N TYR A 212 17.22 7.31 -7.27
CA TYR A 212 16.90 7.05 -8.69
C TYR A 212 16.02 8.15 -9.29
N VAL A 213 14.99 8.61 -8.58
CA VAL A 213 14.12 9.69 -9.06
C VAL A 213 14.92 10.99 -9.25
N LEU A 214 15.76 11.35 -8.28
CA LEU A 214 16.62 12.52 -8.38
C LEU A 214 17.58 12.42 -9.57
N PHE A 215 18.14 11.24 -9.83
CA PHE A 215 19.01 11.01 -10.99
C PHE A 215 18.28 11.24 -12.31
N VAL A 216 17.05 10.72 -12.46
CA VAL A 216 16.23 10.93 -13.66
C VAL A 216 15.86 12.41 -13.83
N LEU A 217 15.44 13.07 -12.75
CA LEU A 217 15.09 14.49 -12.77
C LEU A 217 16.29 15.39 -13.10
N ALA A 218 17.48 15.03 -12.64
CA ALA A 218 18.72 15.72 -13.00
C ALA A 218 19.14 15.46 -14.47
N GLY A 219 18.79 14.30 -15.03
CA GLY A 219 19.03 13.96 -16.43
C GLY A 219 18.17 14.76 -17.43
N LEU A 220 16.94 15.11 -17.05
CA LEU A 220 16.01 15.89 -17.90
C LEU A 220 16.59 17.24 -18.38
N PRO A 221 17.11 18.13 -17.51
CA PRO A 221 17.70 19.38 -17.96
C PRO A 221 18.96 19.16 -18.79
N ILE A 222 19.78 18.14 -18.49
CA ILE A 222 20.97 17.80 -19.29
C ILE A 222 20.56 17.41 -20.71
N LEU A 223 19.59 16.49 -20.84
CA LEU A 223 19.02 16.08 -22.13
C LEU A 223 18.41 17.26 -22.88
N ASN A 224 17.71 18.16 -22.18
CA ASN A 224 17.15 19.36 -22.78
C ASN A 224 18.25 20.29 -23.32
N THR A 225 19.31 20.52 -22.54
CA THR A 225 20.47 21.32 -22.98
C THR A 225 21.13 20.71 -24.22
N PHE A 226 21.31 19.38 -24.25
CA PHE A 226 21.81 18.69 -25.44
C PHE A 226 20.90 18.90 -26.66
N ARG A 227 19.57 18.79 -26.48
CA ARG A 227 18.60 18.99 -27.57
C ARG A 227 18.57 20.43 -28.08
N VAL A 228 18.62 21.42 -27.19
CA VAL A 228 18.45 22.84 -27.54
C VAL A 228 19.75 23.42 -28.11
N PHE A 229 20.91 23.09 -27.54
CA PHE A 229 22.17 23.73 -27.89
C PHE A 229 23.10 22.85 -28.73
N MET A 230 23.28 21.58 -28.35
CA MET A 230 24.28 20.73 -29.01
C MET A 230 23.76 20.12 -30.30
N TYR A 231 22.51 19.65 -30.32
CA TYR A 231 21.93 18.93 -31.46
C TYR A 231 21.88 19.77 -32.75
N PRO A 232 21.44 21.05 -32.74
CA PRO A 232 21.45 21.87 -33.95
C PRO A 232 22.87 22.09 -34.49
N TRP A 233 23.84 22.29 -33.60
CA TRP A 233 25.23 22.53 -33.97
C TRP A 233 25.88 21.30 -34.62
N ILE A 234 25.59 20.10 -34.09
CA ILE A 234 26.03 18.82 -34.67
C ILE A 234 25.38 18.59 -36.04
N ALA A 235 24.08 18.89 -36.16
CA ALA A 235 23.35 18.75 -37.42
C ALA A 235 23.91 19.68 -38.51
N ASP A 236 24.23 20.93 -38.16
CA ASP A 236 24.85 21.88 -39.09
C ASP A 236 26.30 21.50 -39.44
N GLY A 237 27.06 20.95 -38.48
CA GLY A 237 28.39 20.39 -38.76
C GLY A 237 28.35 19.22 -39.76
N GLN A 238 27.38 18.30 -39.62
CA GLN A 238 27.17 17.21 -40.58
C GLN A 238 26.79 17.72 -41.96
N ARG A 239 25.95 18.76 -42.05
CA ARG A 239 25.59 19.38 -43.34
C ARG A 239 26.80 19.98 -44.04
N LEU A 240 27.68 20.65 -43.30
CA LEU A 240 28.92 21.22 -43.84
C LEU A 240 29.87 20.14 -44.34
N PHE A 241 30.08 19.07 -43.57
CA PHE A 241 30.92 17.95 -44.00
C PHE A 241 30.36 17.24 -45.25
N ASN A 242 29.05 17.04 -45.32
CA ASN A 242 28.39 16.43 -46.48
C ASN A 242 28.37 17.34 -47.72
N ALA A 243 28.57 18.65 -47.57
CA ALA A 243 28.64 19.60 -48.69
C ALA A 243 30.06 19.72 -49.28
N ILE A 244 31.08 19.33 -48.52
CA ILE A 244 32.50 19.41 -48.92
C ILE A 244 32.99 18.10 -49.55
N ASN A 245 32.30 16.99 -49.27
CA ASN A 245 32.59 15.64 -49.78
C ASN A 245 31.69 15.31 -50.98
#